data_AF-F6DIR2-F1
#
_entry.id   AF-F6DIR2-F1
#
_cell.length_a   1.000
_cell.length_b   1.000
_cell.length_c   1.000
_cell.angle_alpha   90.00
_cell.angle_beta   90.00
_cell.angle_gamma   90.00
#
_symmetry.space_group_name_H-M   'P 1'
#
loop_
_entity.id
_entity.type
_entity.pdbx_description
1 polymer ?
#
loop_
_entity_poly.entity_id
_entity_poly.type
_entity_poly.pdbx_seq_one_letter_code
_entity_poly.pdbx_strand_id
1 'polypeptide(L)'
;MRVEITPNGYLILPAEEAARFPVGTAIALVRGDELWLMRVSHPGGGGLLLKIRNPRGDRSVLVRELLPEATEPGVREAFWDEEAGALRVPLAPASQASRG
;
A
#
# COMPACT_ATOMS: atom_id res chain seq x y z
N MET A 1 8.88 2.89 -6.37
CA MET A 1 9.07 1.61 -5.64
C MET A 1 7.92 0.70 -6.04
N ARG A 2 8.12 -0.63 -6.11
CA ARG A 2 7.07 -1.53 -6.59
C ARG A 2 6.27 -2.15 -5.45
N VAL A 3 4.96 -2.00 -5.51
CA VAL A 3 3.99 -2.67 -4.63
C VAL A 3 2.96 -3.38 -5.50
N GLU A 4 2.24 -4.36 -4.95
CA GLU A 4 1.25 -5.12 -5.70
C GLU A 4 -0.11 -5.08 -5.01
N ILE A 5 -1.16 -4.73 -5.76
CA ILE A 5 -2.55 -4.97 -5.37
C ILE A 5 -2.93 -6.34 -5.91
N THR A 6 -3.16 -7.30 -5.02
CA THR A 6 -3.55 -8.66 -5.41
C THR A 6 -5.02 -8.74 -5.83
N PRO A 7 -5.44 -9.78 -6.57
CA PRO A 7 -6.85 -10.01 -6.91
C PRO A 7 -7.81 -10.09 -5.71
N ASN A 8 -7.30 -10.48 -4.54
CA ASN A 8 -8.09 -10.57 -3.31
C ASN A 8 -8.12 -9.24 -2.53
N GLY A 9 -7.56 -8.16 -3.10
CA GLY A 9 -7.57 -6.81 -2.52
C GLY A 9 -6.57 -6.60 -1.38
N TYR A 10 -5.50 -7.39 -1.33
CA TYR A 10 -4.35 -7.10 -0.47
C TYR A 10 -3.34 -6.21 -1.19
N LEU A 11 -2.78 -5.23 -0.49
CA LEU A 11 -1.55 -4.56 -0.90
C LEU A 11 -0.34 -5.32 -0.32
N ILE A 12 0.63 -5.67 -1.16
CA ILE A 12 1.90 -6.27 -0.77
C ILE A 12 2.96 -5.18 -0.72
N LEU A 13 3.62 -5.07 0.44
CA LEU A 13 4.71 -4.14 0.72
C LEU A 13 6.03 -4.91 0.81
N PRO A 14 7.06 -4.54 0.05
CA PRO A 14 8.41 -5.03 0.27
C PRO A 14 8.91 -4.68 1.68
N ALA A 15 9.79 -5.51 2.23
CA ALA A 15 10.35 -5.33 3.58
C ALA A 15 10.92 -3.93 3.85
N GLU A 16 11.61 -3.34 2.87
CA GLU A 16 12.19 -1.98 2.98
C GLU A 16 11.10 -0.93 3.22
N GLU A 17 9.95 -1.06 2.57
CA GLU A 17 8.84 -0.13 2.70
C GLU A 17 8.01 -0.39 3.95
N ALA A 18 7.85 -1.66 4.30
CA ALA A 18 7.24 -2.07 5.56
C ALA A 18 7.98 -1.49 6.79
N ALA A 19 9.30 -1.31 6.71
CA ALA A 19 10.09 -0.75 7.80
C ALA A 19 9.70 0.70 8.17
N ARG A 20 9.02 1.43 7.28
CA ARG A 20 8.50 2.79 7.53
C ARG A 20 7.26 2.81 8.43
N PHE A 21 6.69 1.64 8.72
CA PHE A 21 5.51 1.45 9.57
C PHE A 21 5.89 0.71 10.86
N PRO A 22 6.55 1.39 11.82
CA PRO A 22 7.22 0.73 12.95
C PRO A 22 6.27 0.00 13.90
N VAL A 23 5.01 0.43 13.97
CA VAL A 23 3.98 -0.19 14.83
C VAL A 23 3.24 -1.34 14.15
N GLY A 24 3.54 -1.65 12.88
CA GLY A 24 2.87 -2.72 12.14
C GLY A 24 1.41 -2.45 11.81
N THR A 25 0.95 -1.20 11.93
CA THR A 25 -0.36 -0.74 11.45
C THR A 25 -0.20 0.51 10.59
N ALA A 26 -1.17 0.73 9.70
CA ALA A 26 -1.24 1.91 8.84
C ALA A 26 -2.67 2.42 8.75
N ILE A 27 -2.86 3.73 8.69
CA ILE A 27 -4.14 4.30 8.26
C ILE A 27 -4.16 4.24 6.74
N ALA A 28 -5.26 3.80 6.15
CA ALA A 28 -5.42 3.76 4.70
C ALA A 28 -6.65 4.56 4.27
N LEU A 29 -6.50 5.33 3.19
CA LEU A 29 -7.59 6.07 2.56
C LEU A 29 -7.35 6.19 1.06
N VAL A 30 -8.43 6.35 0.29
CA VAL A 30 -8.34 6.74 -1.11
C VAL A 30 -8.56 8.24 -1.22
N ARG A 31 -7.66 8.92 -1.94
CA ARG A 31 -7.74 10.35 -2.24
C ARG A 31 -7.49 10.54 -3.73
N GLY A 32 -8.54 10.90 -4.47
CA GLY A 32 -8.48 10.97 -5.93
C GLY A 32 -8.24 9.58 -6.52
N ASP A 33 -7.20 9.46 -7.33
CA ASP A 33 -6.76 8.24 -8.02
C ASP A 33 -5.61 7.51 -7.30
N GLU A 34 -5.39 7.82 -6.02
CA GLU A 34 -4.34 7.23 -5.20
C GLU A 34 -4.90 6.58 -3.93
N LEU A 35 -4.33 5.42 -3.58
CA LEU A 35 -4.40 4.84 -2.24
C LEU A 35 -3.23 5.39 -1.41
N TRP A 36 -3.54 5.92 -0.25
CA TRP A 36 -2.57 6.44 0.71
C TRP A 36 -2.49 5.49 1.90
N LEU A 37 -1.28 5.08 2.29
CA LEU A 37 -0.99 4.38 3.54
C LEU A 37 -0.15 5.28 4.43
N MET A 38 -0.76 5.84 5.46
CA MET A 38 -0.10 6.73 6.41
C MET A 38 0.46 5.93 7.57
N ARG A 39 1.70 6.22 7.97
CA ARG A 39 2.29 5.60 9.16
C ARG A 39 1.55 6.05 10.42
N VAL A 40 1.35 5.12 11.35
CA VAL A 40 0.86 5.45 12.69
C VAL A 40 2.07 5.62 13.62
N SER A 41 2.14 6.75 14.31
CA SER A 41 3.33 7.11 15.12
C SER A 41 3.35 6.49 16.52
N HIS A 42 2.21 6.01 17.03
CA HIS A 42 2.11 5.52 18.41
C HIS A 42 1.24 4.25 18.48
N PRO A 43 1.58 3.27 19.33
CA PRO A 43 0.71 2.14 19.63
C PRO A 43 -0.66 2.61 20.12
N GLY A 44 -1.75 2.05 19.57
CA GLY A 44 -3.11 2.44 19.93
C GLY A 44 -3.76 3.50 19.02
N GLY A 45 -3.04 4.04 18.04
CA GLY A 45 -3.60 4.94 17.02
C GLY A 45 -4.53 4.26 15.99
N GLY A 46 -4.78 2.95 16.15
CA GLY A 46 -5.62 2.15 15.26
C GLY A 46 -4.95 1.84 13.91
N GLY A 47 -5.79 1.71 12.88
CA GLY A 47 -5.38 1.42 11.50
C GLY A 47 -5.50 -0.05 11.10
N LEU A 48 -5.19 -0.31 9.84
CA LEU A 48 -5.15 -1.64 9.26
C LEU A 48 -3.86 -2.37 9.65
N LEU A 49 -3.98 -3.65 9.96
CA LEU A 49 -2.85 -4.51 10.33
C LEU A 49 -1.97 -4.84 9.11
N LEU A 50 -0.67 -4.58 9.22
CA LEU A 50 0.37 -5.01 8.29
C LEU A 50 0.89 -6.40 8.71
N LYS A 51 0.32 -7.46 8.15
CA LYS A 51 0.67 -8.85 8.48
C LYS A 51 2.05 -9.21 7.90
N ILE A 52 2.89 -9.91 8.68
CA ILE A 52 4.14 -10.49 8.15
C ILE A 52 3.78 -11.55 7.12
N ARG A 53 4.31 -11.40 5.91
CA ARG A 53 4.05 -12.32 4.80
C ARG A 53 5.13 -13.40 4.69
N ASN A 54 6.38 -13.07 4.98
CA ASN A 54 7.51 -13.99 4.86
C ASN A 54 8.68 -13.60 5.80
N PRO A 55 9.70 -14.47 5.95
CA PRO A 55 10.87 -14.18 6.78
C PRO A 55 11.74 -13.00 6.33
N ARG A 56 11.59 -12.52 5.08
CA ARG A 56 12.31 -11.33 4.60
C ARG A 56 11.76 -10.03 5.20
N GLY A 57 10.56 -10.08 5.77
CA GLY A 57 9.90 -8.93 6.39
C GLY A 57 8.86 -8.24 5.51
N ASP A 58 8.54 -8.80 4.33
CA ASP A 58 7.46 -8.28 3.50
C ASP A 58 6.15 -8.28 4.29
N ARG A 59 5.31 -7.26 4.05
CA ARG A 59 4.01 -7.13 4.71
C ARG A 59 2.87 -7.22 3.71
N SER A 60 1.71 -7.66 4.20
CA SER A 60 0.45 -7.54 3.49
C SER A 60 -0.60 -6.84 4.33
N VAL A 61 -1.45 -6.07 3.67
CA VAL A 61 -2.58 -5.37 4.30
C VAL A 61 -3.80 -5.46 3.41
N LEU A 62 -4.95 -5.79 4.00
CA LEU A 62 -6.21 -5.88 3.29
C LEU A 62 -6.76 -4.46 3.07
N VAL A 63 -6.88 -4.05 1.81
CA VAL A 63 -7.36 -2.71 1.43
C VAL A 63 -8.61 -2.76 0.57
N ARG A 64 -9.13 -3.96 0.27
CA ARG A 64 -10.27 -4.21 -0.63
C ARG A 64 -11.46 -3.28 -0.40
N GLU A 65 -11.83 -3.05 0.85
CA GLU A 65 -13.00 -2.25 1.22
C GLU A 65 -12.83 -0.75 0.93
N LEU A 66 -11.59 -0.29 0.71
CA LEU A 66 -11.27 1.09 0.40
C LEU A 66 -11.14 1.33 -1.12
N LEU A 67 -10.88 0.28 -1.90
CA LEU A 67 -10.62 0.42 -3.33
C LEU A 67 -11.92 0.71 -4.09
N PRO A 68 -11.90 1.63 -5.07
CA PRO A 68 -12.97 1.72 -6.06
C PRO A 68 -13.21 0.37 -6.74
N GLU A 69 -14.47 0.04 -7.05
CA GLU A 69 -14.87 -1.26 -7.62
C GLU A 69 -14.12 -1.61 -8.92
N ALA A 70 -13.79 -0.61 -9.74
CA ALA A 70 -13.05 -0.78 -10.99
C ALA A 70 -11.52 -0.85 -10.82
N THR A 71 -11.02 -0.96 -9.58
CA THR A 71 -9.57 -1.04 -9.34
C THR A 71 -9.04 -2.40 -9.75
N GLU A 72 -8.36 -2.45 -10.90
CA GLU A 72 -7.72 -3.67 -11.38
C GLU A 72 -6.54 -4.10 -10.48
N PRO A 73 -6.31 -5.40 -10.25
CA PRO A 73 -5.10 -5.88 -9.59
C PRO A 73 -3.81 -5.53 -10.35
N GLY A 74 -2.65 -5.74 -9.72
CA GLY A 74 -1.34 -5.71 -10.34
C GLY A 74 -0.32 -4.81 -9.63
N VAL A 75 0.87 -4.74 -10.24
CA VAL A 75 2.00 -3.96 -9.72
C VAL A 75 1.78 -2.46 -9.98
N ARG A 76 2.17 -1.64 -9.01
CA ARG A 76 2.14 -0.17 -9.03
C ARG A 76 3.49 0.41 -8.68
N GLU A 77 3.86 1.51 -9.32
CA GLU A 77 4.96 2.35 -8.87
C GLU A 77 4.42 3.31 -7.81
N ALA A 78 4.72 3.00 -6.55
CA ALA A 78 4.43 3.84 -5.41
C ALA A 78 5.60 4.76 -5.08
N PHE A 79 5.34 5.78 -4.28
CA PHE A 79 6.37 6.66 -3.74
C PHE A 79 6.04 7.04 -2.29
N TRP A 80 7.08 7.28 -1.51
CA TRP A 80 6.94 7.77 -0.14
C TRP A 80 6.89 9.30 -0.16
N ASP A 81 5.87 9.84 0.49
CA ASP A 81 5.67 11.26 0.72
C ASP A 81 6.12 11.57 2.16
N GLU A 82 7.29 12.19 2.28
CA GLU A 82 7.89 12.49 3.59
C GLU A 82 7.08 13.52 4.38
N GLU A 83 6.48 14.50 3.69
CA GLU A 83 5.70 15.57 4.33
C GLU A 83 4.41 15.00 4.91
N ALA A 84 3.73 14.14 4.15
CA ALA A 84 2.51 13.47 4.60
C ALA A 84 2.78 12.26 5.52
N GLY A 85 4.01 11.75 5.57
CA GLY A 85 4.34 10.48 6.25
C GLY A 85 3.55 9.31 5.66
N ALA A 86 3.41 9.27 4.33
CA ALA A 86 2.51 8.36 3.64
C ALA A 86 3.16 7.68 2.44
N LEU A 87 2.85 6.39 2.26
CA LEU A 87 3.09 5.70 1.01
C LEU A 87 1.90 5.97 0.08
N ARG A 88 2.17 6.57 -1.09
CA ARG A 88 1.17 6.89 -2.10
C ARG A 88 1.27 5.90 -3.25
N VAL A 89 0.15 5.22 -3.51
CA VAL A 89 0.03 4.14 -4.49
C VAL A 89 -1.00 4.56 -5.53
N PRO A 90 -0.59 4.83 -6.78
CA PRO A 90 -1.55 5.06 -7.87
C PRO A 90 -2.47 3.86 -8.05
N LEU A 91 -3.77 4.11 -8.22
CA LEU A 91 -4.77 3.06 -8.41
C LEU A 91 -4.79 2.56 -9.85
N ALA A 92 -4.43 3.40 -10.82
CA ALA A 92 -4.18 2.96 -12.18
C ALA A 92 -2.97 2.01 -12.22
N PRO A 93 -3.06 0.84 -12.88
CA PRO A 93 -1.90 -0.01 -13.13
C PRO A 93 -0.76 0.80 -13.72
N ALA A 94 0.48 0.47 -13.34
CA ALA A 94 1.62 0.96 -14.09
C ALA A 94 1.40 0.51 -15.53
N SER A 95 1.06 1.45 -16.41
CA SER A 95 0.74 1.18 -17.81
C SER A 95 1.81 0.24 -18.35
N GLN A 96 1.41 -0.91 -18.92
CA GLN A 96 2.30 -1.61 -19.83
C GLN A 96 2.64 -0.57 -20.89
N ALA A 97 3.85 0.00 -20.82
CA ALA A 97 4.31 0.97 -21.78
C ALA A 97 4.15 0.34 -23.16
N SER A 98 3.13 0.81 -23.88
CA SER A 98 2.97 0.78 -25.33
C SER A 98 3.67 -0.38 -26.04
N ARG A 99 2.95 -1.47 -26.29
CA ARG A 99 3.11 -2.21 -27.55
C ARG A 99 2.08 -1.67 -28.53
N GLY A 100 2.44 -0.57 -29.18
CA GLY A 100 1.94 -0.24 -30.50
C GLY A 100 2.61 -1.12 -31.55
#